data_AF-A0A7U3Y4G4-F1
#
_entry.id   AF-A0A7U3Y4G4-F1
#
_cell.length_a   1.000
_cell.length_b   1.000
_cell.length_c   1.000
_cell.angle_alpha   90.00
_cell.angle_beta   90.00
_cell.angle_gamma   90.00
#
_symmetry.space_group_name_H-M   'P 1'
#
loop_
_entity.id
_entity.type
_entity.pdbx_description
1 polymer ?
#
loop_
_entity_poly.entity_id
_entity_poly.type
_entity_poly.pdbx_seq_one_letter_code
_entity_poly.pdbx_strand_id
1 'polypeptide(L)'
;MTIRPILKNLSISLCLSCITTSLFASPAKLSSVKELMQMSQIDYLLKESINELTPYYDQQAEQIISNITGIKTLGPKEKEAAKKLGLLLKDSSNQLISSPKTTQALQDIYLKTYTEEEIQANLKFLKTPEGQSITRKNVQIMGQISEYMMELGQQTFNDPKARDHMQEEMLKIIAPLMKDKEKS
;
A
#
# COMPACT_ATOMS: atom_id res chain seq x y z
N MET A 1 -74.65 39.38 7.72
CA MET A 1 -73.80 40.41 7.11
C MET A 1 -72.62 40.63 8.06
N THR A 2 -71.58 39.77 8.07
CA THR A 2 -70.28 39.94 7.38
C THR A 2 -69.67 41.32 7.65
N ILE A 3 -68.47 41.51 8.21
CA ILE A 3 -67.15 40.96 7.84
C ILE A 3 -66.17 41.02 9.06
N ARG A 4 -65.34 39.99 9.22
CA ARG A 4 -64.18 39.86 10.14
C ARG A 4 -62.97 40.62 9.58
N PRO A 5 -62.15 41.33 10.38
CA PRO A 5 -60.80 41.67 9.93
C PRO A 5 -59.89 40.46 10.16
N ILE A 6 -59.57 39.82 9.04
CA ILE A 6 -58.46 38.88 8.86
C ILE A 6 -57.15 39.69 8.86
N LEU A 7 -56.08 39.08 9.37
CA LEU A 7 -54.67 39.46 9.19
C LEU A 7 -54.16 40.70 9.95
N LYS A 8 -53.49 40.45 11.08
CA LYS A 8 -52.12 40.94 11.33
C LYS A 8 -51.57 40.24 12.56
N ASN A 9 -50.31 39.82 12.46
CA ASN A 9 -49.48 39.17 13.49
C ASN A 9 -49.42 37.64 13.40
N LEU A 10 -49.06 37.18 12.20
CA LEU A 10 -48.30 35.93 12.03
C LEU A 10 -46.87 36.21 12.53
N SER A 11 -46.66 36.18 13.85
CA SER A 11 -45.31 36.28 14.42
C SER A 11 -44.59 34.94 14.19
N ILE A 12 -43.83 34.94 13.10
CA ILE A 12 -42.76 34.01 12.76
C ILE A 12 -41.84 33.85 13.97
N SER A 13 -41.80 32.65 14.54
CA SER A 13 -40.64 32.18 15.31
C SER A 13 -40.48 30.68 15.10
N LEU A 14 -40.17 30.33 13.85
CA LEU A 14 -39.57 29.05 13.51
C LEU A 14 -38.11 29.10 14.00
N CYS A 15 -37.88 28.82 15.28
CA CYS A 15 -36.54 28.47 15.75
C CYS A 15 -36.23 27.05 15.26
N LEU A 16 -35.95 26.93 13.96
CA LEU A 16 -35.17 25.84 13.40
C LEU A 16 -33.73 26.08 13.88
N SER A 17 -33.47 25.73 15.14
CA SER A 17 -32.11 25.53 15.60
C SER A 17 -31.56 24.33 14.83
N CYS A 18 -31.03 24.60 13.64
CA CYS A 18 -30.03 23.77 13.02
C CYS A 18 -28.86 23.73 13.99
N ILE A 19 -28.95 22.82 14.96
CA ILE A 19 -27.80 22.25 15.62
C ILE A 19 -27.09 21.49 14.50
N THR A 20 -26.34 22.21 13.68
CA THR A 20 -25.22 21.62 12.98
C THR A 20 -24.22 21.32 14.08
N THR A 21 -24.45 20.22 14.82
CA THR A 21 -23.35 19.51 15.44
C THR A 21 -22.43 19.22 14.28
N SER A 22 -21.39 20.04 14.14
CA SER A 22 -20.13 19.56 13.65
C SER A 22 -19.80 18.42 14.60
N LEU A 23 -20.28 17.22 14.25
CA LEU A 23 -19.83 15.97 14.83
C LEU A 23 -18.36 15.96 14.45
N PHE A 24 -17.54 16.58 15.31
CA PHE A 24 -16.12 16.35 15.31
C PHE A 24 -15.99 14.87 15.56
N ALA A 25 -15.75 14.15 14.46
CA ALA A 25 -15.59 12.72 14.46
C ALA A 25 -14.54 12.39 15.52
N SER A 26 -14.89 11.46 16.42
CA SER A 26 -14.06 11.19 17.59
C SER A 26 -12.73 10.61 17.13
N PRO A 27 -11.61 10.87 17.83
CA PRO A 27 -10.37 10.18 17.56
C PRO A 27 -10.59 8.66 17.64
N ALA A 28 -9.98 7.92 16.70
CA ALA A 28 -10.03 6.47 16.71
C ALA A 28 -9.52 5.88 18.03
N LYS A 29 -10.15 4.80 18.47
CA LYS A 29 -9.76 4.04 19.66
C LYS A 29 -8.85 2.89 19.28
N LEU A 30 -7.84 2.66 20.10
CA LEU A 30 -6.91 1.55 19.91
C LEU A 30 -7.63 0.18 19.88
N SER A 31 -8.69 0.00 20.67
CA SER A 31 -9.50 -1.22 20.65
C SER A 31 -10.15 -1.45 19.29
N SER A 32 -10.74 -0.40 18.72
CA SER A 32 -11.44 -0.45 17.42
C SER A 32 -10.45 -0.68 16.28
N VAL A 33 -9.27 -0.06 16.34
CA VAL A 33 -8.16 -0.32 15.41
C VAL A 33 -7.73 -1.79 15.47
N LYS A 34 -7.53 -2.35 16.67
CA LYS A 34 -7.15 -3.76 16.83
C LYS A 34 -8.20 -4.71 16.27
N GLU A 35 -9.48 -4.46 16.54
CA GLU A 35 -10.58 -5.24 15.95
C GLU A 35 -10.58 -5.13 14.42
N LEU A 36 -10.37 -3.93 13.88
CA LEU A 36 -10.30 -3.69 12.44
C LEU A 36 -9.17 -4.49 11.80
N MET A 37 -7.95 -4.41 12.35
CA MET A 37 -6.80 -5.14 11.84
C MET A 37 -7.02 -6.66 11.83
N GLN A 38 -7.66 -7.19 12.89
CA GLN A 38 -8.01 -8.61 12.99
C GLN A 38 -9.07 -9.00 11.94
N MET A 39 -10.15 -8.23 11.82
CA MET A 39 -11.25 -8.50 10.89
C MET A 39 -10.82 -8.36 9.42
N SER A 40 -9.93 -7.42 9.13
CA SER A 40 -9.29 -7.26 7.82
C SER A 40 -8.25 -8.33 7.53
N GLN A 41 -7.87 -9.18 8.51
CA GLN A 41 -6.86 -10.23 8.37
C GLN A 41 -5.50 -9.70 7.89
N ILE A 42 -5.10 -8.51 8.35
CA ILE A 42 -3.89 -7.82 7.87
C ILE A 42 -2.64 -8.69 8.05
N ASP A 43 -2.51 -9.39 9.17
CA ASP A 43 -1.36 -10.27 9.43
C ASP A 43 -1.25 -11.41 8.41
N TYR A 44 -2.39 -11.98 7.99
CA TYR A 44 -2.42 -13.00 6.95
C TYR A 44 -2.07 -12.40 5.59
N LEU A 45 -2.65 -11.24 5.25
CA LEU A 45 -2.44 -10.58 3.97
C LEU A 45 -0.99 -10.13 3.77
N LEU A 46 -0.34 -9.62 4.82
CA LEU A 46 1.08 -9.25 4.77
C LEU A 46 1.98 -10.48 4.57
N LYS A 47 1.67 -11.59 5.25
CA LYS A 47 2.42 -12.86 5.07
C LYS A 47 2.21 -13.44 3.68
N GLU A 48 0.99 -13.38 3.17
CA GLU A 48 0.68 -13.87 1.83
C GLU A 48 1.40 -13.03 0.76
N SER A 49 1.42 -11.70 0.92
CA SER A 49 2.20 -10.84 0.04
C SER A 49 3.70 -11.18 0.03
N ILE A 50 4.30 -11.52 1.19
CA ILE A 50 5.69 -12.01 1.22
C ILE A 50 5.83 -13.35 0.50
N ASN A 51 4.84 -14.24 0.59
CA ASN A 51 4.86 -15.51 -0.12
C ASN A 51 4.76 -15.33 -1.64
N GLU A 52 3.86 -14.47 -2.12
CA GLU A 52 3.71 -14.12 -3.53
C GLU A 52 5.02 -13.55 -4.10
N LEU A 53 5.78 -12.80 -3.30
CA LEU A 53 7.10 -12.26 -3.68
C LEU A 53 8.26 -13.27 -3.65
N THR A 54 8.01 -14.56 -3.39
CA THR A 54 9.09 -15.59 -3.38
C THR A 54 9.94 -15.59 -4.66
N PRO A 55 9.38 -15.54 -5.89
CA PRO A 55 10.18 -15.49 -7.12
C PRO A 55 11.11 -14.27 -7.19
N TYR A 56 10.68 -13.13 -6.63
CA TYR A 56 11.50 -11.93 -6.57
C TYR A 56 12.70 -12.11 -5.64
N TYR A 57 12.50 -12.71 -4.45
CA TYR A 57 13.62 -13.01 -3.54
C TYR A 57 14.60 -14.00 -4.17
N ASP A 58 14.11 -15.01 -4.88
CA ASP A 58 14.96 -15.98 -5.59
C ASP A 58 15.80 -15.30 -6.67
N GLN A 59 15.17 -14.47 -7.52
CA GLN A 59 15.87 -13.72 -8.57
C GLN A 59 16.88 -12.73 -7.98
N GLN A 60 16.52 -12.01 -6.92
CA GLN A 60 17.41 -11.07 -6.24
C GLN A 60 18.61 -11.81 -5.63
N ALA A 61 18.40 -12.98 -5.05
CA ALA A 61 19.47 -13.79 -4.49
C ALA A 61 20.44 -14.28 -5.57
N GLU A 62 19.94 -14.75 -6.72
CA GLU A 62 20.79 -15.11 -7.86
C GLU A 62 21.63 -13.92 -8.33
N GLN A 63 21.02 -12.73 -8.43
CA GLN A 63 21.74 -11.52 -8.83
C GLN A 63 22.83 -11.13 -7.83
N ILE A 64 22.56 -11.24 -6.51
CA ILE A 64 23.55 -10.98 -5.47
C ILE A 64 24.73 -11.95 -5.59
N ILE A 65 24.45 -13.25 -5.76
CA ILE A 65 25.51 -14.25 -5.93
C ILE A 65 26.33 -13.97 -7.20
N SER A 66 25.68 -13.64 -8.31
CA SER A 66 26.38 -13.28 -9.57
C SER A 66 27.28 -12.05 -9.37
N ASN A 67 26.77 -11.01 -8.70
CA ASN A 67 27.52 -9.77 -8.46
C ASN A 67 28.73 -9.98 -7.54
N ILE A 68 28.60 -10.79 -6.49
CA ILE A 68 29.68 -11.06 -5.53
C ILE A 68 30.76 -11.96 -6.13
N THR A 69 30.34 -12.99 -6.90
CA THR A 69 31.27 -13.99 -7.44
C THR A 69 31.85 -13.60 -8.81
N GLY A 70 31.22 -12.65 -9.50
CA GLY A 70 31.52 -12.31 -10.90
C GLY A 70 31.09 -13.38 -11.90
N ILE A 71 30.38 -14.43 -11.47
CA ILE A 71 29.96 -15.54 -12.32
C ILE A 71 28.67 -15.16 -13.05
N LYS A 72 28.71 -15.10 -14.38
CA LYS A 72 27.55 -14.77 -15.22
C LYS A 72 26.51 -15.88 -15.30
N THR A 73 26.95 -17.14 -15.27
CA THR A 73 26.07 -18.31 -15.36
C THR A 73 26.26 -19.15 -14.11
N LEU A 74 25.28 -19.11 -13.20
CA LEU A 74 25.37 -19.80 -11.92
C LEU A 74 25.42 -21.31 -12.11
N GLY A 75 26.45 -21.95 -11.54
CA GLY A 75 26.55 -23.40 -11.45
C GLY A 75 25.71 -23.97 -10.31
N PRO A 76 25.72 -25.29 -10.10
CA PRO A 76 24.91 -25.94 -9.07
C PRO A 76 25.18 -25.43 -7.65
N LYS A 77 26.45 -25.13 -7.32
CA LYS A 77 26.83 -24.63 -5.99
C LYS A 77 26.32 -23.21 -5.76
N GLU A 78 26.44 -22.36 -6.79
CA GLU A 78 25.97 -20.98 -6.74
C GLU A 78 24.45 -20.91 -6.67
N LYS A 79 23.74 -21.76 -7.41
CA LYS A 79 22.27 -21.88 -7.34
C LYS A 79 21.78 -22.32 -5.97
N GLU A 80 22.47 -23.28 -5.35
CA GLU A 80 22.14 -23.71 -3.99
C GLU A 80 22.39 -22.59 -2.95
N ALA A 81 23.48 -21.83 -3.12
CA ALA A 81 23.75 -20.65 -2.28
C ALA A 81 22.69 -19.55 -2.49
N ALA A 82 22.29 -19.29 -3.74
CA ALA A 82 21.24 -18.34 -4.08
C ALA A 82 19.90 -18.75 -3.45
N LYS A 83 19.51 -20.02 -3.53
CA LYS A 83 18.28 -20.53 -2.88
C LYS A 83 18.28 -20.28 -1.38
N LYS A 84 19.39 -20.57 -0.69
CA LYS A 84 19.51 -20.31 0.76
C LYS A 84 19.42 -18.82 1.08
N LEU A 85 20.04 -17.98 0.25
CA LEU A 85 19.95 -16.54 0.39
C LEU A 85 18.52 -16.03 0.15
N GLY A 86 17.82 -16.53 -0.87
CA GLY A 86 16.41 -16.20 -1.12
C GLY A 86 15.51 -16.52 0.07
N LEU A 87 15.69 -17.70 0.68
CA LEU A 87 15.00 -18.08 1.92
C LEU A 87 15.34 -17.13 3.08
N LEU A 88 16.61 -16.76 3.26
CA LEU A 88 17.03 -15.82 4.30
C LEU A 88 16.37 -14.44 4.12
N LEU A 89 16.31 -13.93 2.88
CA LEU A 89 15.66 -12.65 2.56
C LEU A 89 14.15 -12.70 2.88
N LYS A 90 13.49 -13.80 2.49
CA LYS A 90 12.07 -14.04 2.80
C LYS A 90 11.82 -14.12 4.31
N ASP A 91 12.65 -14.86 5.04
CA ASP A 91 12.52 -15.02 6.50
C ASP A 91 12.76 -13.71 7.24
N SER A 92 13.75 -12.92 6.81
CA SER A 92 14.00 -11.58 7.35
C SER A 92 12.79 -10.66 7.15
N SER A 93 12.17 -10.72 5.97
CA SER A 93 10.95 -9.96 5.68
C SER A 93 9.78 -10.40 6.57
N ASN A 94 9.60 -11.71 6.77
CA ASN A 94 8.58 -12.26 7.67
C ASN A 94 8.78 -11.83 9.13
N GLN A 95 10.03 -11.82 9.61
CA GLN A 95 10.37 -11.34 10.95
C GLN A 95 10.07 -9.85 11.11
N LEU A 96 10.39 -9.04 10.10
CA LEU A 96 10.11 -7.61 10.12
C LEU A 96 8.61 -7.33 10.25
N ILE A 97 7.76 -7.97 9.42
CA ILE A 97 6.32 -7.72 9.46
C ILE A 97 5.65 -8.24 10.75
N SER A 98 6.20 -9.30 11.34
CA SER A 98 5.68 -9.89 12.58
C SER A 98 6.21 -9.19 13.84
N SER A 99 7.05 -8.15 13.69
CA SER A 99 7.66 -7.49 14.83
C SER A 99 6.66 -6.59 15.59
N PRO A 100 6.76 -6.48 16.92
CA PRO A 100 5.92 -5.57 17.70
C PRO A 100 6.02 -4.11 17.25
N LYS A 101 7.20 -3.70 16.76
CA LYS A 101 7.43 -2.35 16.22
C LYS A 101 6.58 -2.10 14.97
N THR A 102 6.50 -3.08 14.07
CA THR A 102 5.64 -2.99 12.88
C THR A 102 4.17 -2.96 13.26
N THR A 103 3.74 -3.85 14.16
CA THR A 103 2.35 -3.85 14.66
C THR A 103 1.97 -2.49 15.28
N GLN A 104 2.84 -1.90 16.09
CA GLN A 104 2.59 -0.58 16.68
C GLN A 104 2.54 0.52 15.61
N ALA A 105 3.47 0.51 14.65
CA ALA A 105 3.50 1.48 13.57
C ALA A 105 2.21 1.42 12.72
N LEU A 106 1.70 0.23 12.43
CA LEU A 106 0.42 0.04 11.74
C LEU A 106 -0.73 0.61 12.58
N GLN A 107 -0.81 0.28 13.88
CA GLN A 107 -1.84 0.82 14.77
C GLN A 107 -1.82 2.35 14.80
N ASP A 108 -0.63 2.95 14.89
CA ASP A 108 -0.47 4.41 14.90
C ASP A 108 -0.92 5.05 13.58
N ILE A 109 -0.68 4.40 12.43
CA ILE A 109 -1.16 4.87 11.13
C ILE A 109 -2.70 4.90 11.12
N TYR A 110 -3.36 3.83 11.57
CA TYR A 110 -4.83 3.80 11.64
C TYR A 110 -5.38 4.86 12.60
N LEU A 111 -4.78 5.01 13.79
CA LEU A 111 -5.19 6.00 14.79
C LEU A 111 -5.07 7.45 14.28
N LYS A 112 -4.09 7.73 13.42
CA LYS A 112 -3.87 9.06 12.83
C LYS A 112 -4.71 9.33 11.59
N THR A 113 -5.07 8.27 10.86
CA THR A 113 -5.72 8.40 9.55
C THR A 113 -7.23 8.40 9.66
N TYR A 114 -7.78 7.55 10.53
CA TYR A 114 -9.22 7.37 10.65
C TYR A 114 -9.77 7.96 11.93
N THR A 115 -11.00 8.41 11.83
CA THR A 115 -11.88 8.69 12.96
C THR A 115 -12.48 7.39 13.50
N GLU A 116 -13.01 7.43 14.72
CA GLU A 116 -13.70 6.28 15.31
C GLU A 116 -14.90 5.86 14.47
N GLU A 117 -15.66 6.83 13.95
CA GLU A 117 -16.87 6.58 13.16
C GLU A 117 -16.55 5.87 11.84
N GLU A 118 -15.46 6.23 11.17
CA GLU A 118 -14.99 5.56 9.95
C GLU A 118 -14.52 4.12 10.23
N ILE A 119 -13.81 3.90 11.34
CA ILE A 119 -13.42 2.55 11.77
C ILE A 119 -14.65 1.70 12.04
N GLN A 120 -15.65 2.22 12.76
CA GLN A 120 -16.88 1.49 13.06
C GLN A 120 -17.69 1.18 11.80
N ALA A 121 -17.74 2.11 10.83
CA ALA A 121 -18.36 1.87 9.54
C ALA A 121 -17.65 0.74 8.78
N ASN A 122 -16.32 0.74 8.77
CA ASN A 122 -15.51 -0.30 8.13
C ASN A 122 -15.70 -1.67 8.83
N LEU A 123 -15.66 -1.70 10.16
CA LEU A 123 -15.95 -2.90 10.95
C LEU A 123 -17.34 -3.46 10.66
N LYS A 124 -18.37 -2.61 10.52
CA LYS A 124 -19.72 -3.04 10.16
C LYS A 124 -19.74 -3.75 8.81
N PHE A 125 -19.01 -3.22 7.82
CA PHE A 125 -18.86 -3.86 6.51
C PHE A 125 -18.10 -5.20 6.62
N LEU A 126 -16.96 -5.24 7.31
CA LEU A 126 -16.15 -6.46 7.48
C LEU A 126 -16.82 -7.54 8.33
N LYS A 127 -17.87 -7.21 9.08
CA LYS A 127 -18.69 -8.19 9.78
C LYS A 127 -19.60 -8.99 8.83
N THR A 128 -19.78 -8.55 7.57
CA THR A 128 -20.50 -9.35 6.57
C THR A 128 -19.56 -10.31 5.83
N PRO A 129 -20.02 -11.49 5.41
CA PRO A 129 -19.23 -12.41 4.58
C PRO A 129 -18.73 -11.76 3.29
N GLU A 130 -19.54 -10.91 2.66
CA GLU A 130 -19.21 -10.18 1.44
C GLU A 130 -18.12 -9.15 1.70
N GLY A 131 -18.18 -8.42 2.83
CA GLY A 131 -17.18 -7.42 3.16
C GLY A 131 -15.80 -8.01 3.37
N GLN A 132 -15.73 -9.17 4.04
CA GLN A 132 -14.47 -9.92 4.16
C GLN A 132 -13.98 -10.46 2.81
N SER A 133 -14.89 -10.99 1.99
CA SER A 133 -14.56 -11.52 0.66
C SER A 133 -14.00 -10.44 -0.26
N ILE A 134 -14.68 -9.29 -0.33
CA ILE A 134 -14.23 -8.11 -1.10
C ILE A 134 -12.87 -7.64 -0.59
N THR A 135 -12.68 -7.54 0.72
CA THR A 135 -11.41 -7.09 1.30
C THR A 135 -10.25 -8.00 0.92
N ARG A 136 -10.42 -9.32 1.02
CA ARG A 136 -9.38 -10.30 0.60
C ARG A 136 -9.09 -10.21 -0.89
N LYS A 137 -10.14 -10.15 -1.73
CA LYS A 137 -9.99 -10.07 -3.19
C LYS A 137 -9.33 -8.77 -3.64
N ASN A 138 -9.62 -7.64 -2.98
CA ASN A 138 -8.98 -6.38 -3.31
C ASN A 138 -7.46 -6.45 -3.12
N VAL A 139 -6.98 -7.12 -2.06
CA VAL A 139 -5.53 -7.33 -1.88
C VAL A 139 -4.96 -8.21 -2.98
N GLN A 140 -5.62 -9.32 -3.31
CA GLN A 140 -5.17 -10.20 -4.41
C GLN A 140 -5.10 -9.46 -5.75
N ILE A 141 -6.10 -8.64 -6.07
CA ILE A 141 -6.13 -7.81 -7.28
C ILE A 141 -4.95 -6.84 -7.29
N MET A 142 -4.65 -6.18 -6.16
CA MET A 142 -3.50 -5.26 -6.06
C MET A 142 -2.17 -6.00 -6.20
N GLY A 143 -2.06 -7.22 -5.68
CA GLY A 143 -0.91 -8.10 -5.91
C GLY A 143 -0.71 -8.42 -7.39
N GLN A 144 -1.75 -8.89 -8.06
CA GLN A 144 -1.73 -9.18 -9.51
C GLN A 144 -1.40 -7.96 -10.37
N ILE A 145 -1.92 -6.78 -10.02
CA ILE A 145 -1.57 -5.52 -10.70
C ILE A 145 -0.08 -5.23 -10.52
N SER A 146 0.44 -5.40 -9.30
CA SER A 146 1.86 -5.13 -9.00
C SER A 146 2.79 -6.09 -9.75
N GLU A 147 2.46 -7.38 -9.80
CA GLU A 147 3.17 -8.39 -10.58
C GLU A 147 3.20 -8.02 -12.07
N TYR A 148 2.04 -7.68 -12.65
CA TYR A 148 1.93 -7.26 -14.04
C TYR A 148 2.78 -6.02 -14.34
N MET A 149 2.74 -5.01 -13.47
CA MET A 149 3.55 -3.79 -13.65
C MET A 149 5.04 -4.07 -13.57
N MET A 150 5.47 -5.00 -12.69
CA MET A 150 6.86 -5.42 -12.59
C MET A 150 7.31 -6.17 -13.85
N GLU A 151 6.50 -7.10 -14.34
CA GLU A 151 6.76 -7.83 -15.59
C GLU A 151 6.84 -6.87 -16.78
N LEU A 152 5.87 -5.96 -16.92
CA LEU A 152 5.84 -4.95 -17.97
C LEU A 152 7.09 -4.05 -17.92
N GLY A 153 7.52 -3.66 -16.72
CA GLY A 153 8.77 -2.93 -16.50
C GLY A 153 9.96 -3.71 -17.05
N GLN A 154 10.12 -4.98 -16.66
CA GLN A 154 11.22 -5.83 -17.14
C GLN A 154 11.18 -6.01 -18.67
N GLN A 155 10.00 -6.26 -19.25
CA GLN A 155 9.83 -6.38 -20.70
C GLN A 155 10.25 -5.09 -21.42
N THR A 156 9.83 -3.93 -20.90
CA THR A 156 10.19 -2.62 -21.45
C THR A 156 11.70 -2.38 -21.37
N PHE A 157 12.34 -2.70 -20.23
CA PHE A 157 13.80 -2.60 -20.11
C PHE A 157 14.56 -3.57 -21.01
N ASN A 158 13.96 -4.69 -21.41
CA ASN A 158 14.58 -5.66 -22.30
C ASN A 158 14.27 -5.42 -23.78
N ASP A 159 13.29 -4.56 -24.11
CA ASP A 159 12.98 -4.16 -25.48
C ASP A 159 14.13 -3.31 -26.07
N PRO A 160 14.73 -3.71 -27.22
CA PRO A 160 15.86 -3.00 -27.81
C PRO A 160 15.55 -1.54 -28.16
N LYS A 161 14.36 -1.22 -28.67
CA LYS A 161 13.98 0.16 -29.03
C LYS A 161 13.81 1.02 -27.78
N ALA A 162 13.19 0.48 -26.74
CA ALA A 162 13.04 1.18 -25.47
C ALA A 162 14.40 1.44 -24.82
N ARG A 163 15.32 0.47 -24.88
CA ARG A 163 16.70 0.62 -24.39
C ARG A 163 17.47 1.69 -25.15
N ASP A 164 17.44 1.66 -26.48
CA ASP A 164 18.16 2.61 -27.32
C ASP A 164 17.66 4.04 -27.07
N HIS A 165 16.33 4.22 -27.01
CA HIS A 165 15.73 5.51 -26.68
C HIS A 165 16.12 5.99 -25.28
N MET A 166 16.05 5.12 -24.27
CA MET A 166 16.41 5.47 -22.90
C MET A 166 17.90 5.83 -22.78
N GLN A 167 18.79 5.13 -23.50
CA GLN A 167 20.21 5.44 -23.55
C GLN A 167 20.46 6.81 -24.19
N GLU A 168 19.75 7.13 -25.28
CA GLU A 168 19.83 8.44 -25.92
C GLU A 168 19.43 9.57 -24.96
N GLU A 169 18.31 9.41 -24.26
CA GLU A 169 17.82 10.40 -23.29
C GLU A 169 18.77 10.52 -22.08
N MET A 170 19.30 9.41 -21.57
CA MET A 170 20.32 9.43 -20.52
C MET A 170 21.57 10.21 -20.95
N LEU A 171 22.04 10.01 -22.19
CA LEU A 171 23.20 10.74 -22.71
C LEU A 171 22.94 12.24 -22.81
N LYS A 172 21.74 12.65 -23.23
CA LYS A 172 21.34 14.08 -23.25
C LYS A 172 21.39 14.70 -21.85
N ILE A 173 21.01 13.95 -20.82
CA ILE A 173 21.03 14.40 -19.41
C ILE A 173 22.46 14.47 -18.85
N ILE A 174 23.29 13.46 -19.14
CA ILE A 174 24.63 13.33 -18.52
C ILE A 174 25.68 14.17 -19.23
N ALA A 175 25.60 14.33 -20.56
CA ALA A 175 26.65 15.00 -21.35
C ALA A 175 27.00 16.43 -20.89
N PRO A 176 26.04 17.29 -20.46
CA PRO A 176 26.37 18.61 -19.91
C PRO A 176 27.21 18.55 -18.62
N LEU A 177 26.89 17.61 -17.72
CA LEU A 177 27.59 17.44 -16.44
C LEU A 177 29.06 17.01 -16.62
N MET A 178 29.36 16.29 -17.70
CA MET A 178 30.72 15.88 -18.04
C MET A 178 31.55 17.05 -18.58
N LYS A 179 30.94 17.97 -19.34
CA LYS A 179 31.61 19.16 -19.88
C LYS A 179 31.98 20.18 -18.81
N ASP A 180 31.19 20.29 -17.74
CA ASP A 180 31.49 21.21 -16.63
C ASP A 180 32.65 20.71 -15.76
N LYS A 181 32.90 19.40 -15.73
CA LYS A 181 34.02 18.78 -15.02
C LYS A 181 35.38 18.97 -15.70
N GLU A 182 35.40 19.23 -17.01
CA GLU A 182 36.64 19.49 -17.77
C GLU A 182 37.06 20.98 -17.75
N LYS A 183 36.20 21.87 -17.24
CA LYS A 183 36.47 23.31 -17.11
C LYS A 183 36.85 23.76 -15.69
N SER A 184 36.92 22.83 -14.74
CA SER A 184 37.40 23.05 -13.37
C SER A 184 38.74 22.36 -13.16
#